data_AF-A0A536X6L0-F1
#
_entry.id   AF-A0A536X6L0-F1
#
_cell.length_a   1.000
_cell.length_b   1.000
_cell.length_c   1.000
_cell.angle_alpha   90.00
_cell.angle_beta   90.00
_cell.angle_gamma   90.00
#
_symmetry.space_group_name_H-M   'P 1'
#
loop_
_entity.id
_entity.type
_entity.pdbx_description
1 polymer ?
#
loop_
_entity_poly.entity_id
_entity_poly.type
_entity_poly.pdbx_seq_one_letter_code
_entity_poly.pdbx_strand_id
1 'polypeptide(L)' 'AGMTLWELKSPTTLRRGFLPMATTRGDRLFIGLLAAAYVNLAFVAFSEKMIGWFGLDSEPSIWISFALSMGLLALILRKG' A
#
# COMPACT_ATOMS: atom_id res chain seq x y z
N ALA A 1 -9.12 0.89 16.83
CA ALA A 1 -9.63 -0.41 17.31
C ALA A 1 -9.02 -1.64 16.62
N GLY A 2 -8.75 -1.62 15.30
CA GLY A 2 -8.23 -2.81 14.59
C GLY A 2 -6.84 -3.31 15.04
N MET A 3 -5.89 -2.39 15.31
CA MET A 3 -4.54 -2.78 15.76
C MET A 3 -4.55 -3.43 17.15
N THR A 4 -5.40 -2.95 18.06
CA THR A 4 -5.56 -3.48 19.41
C THR A 4 -6.06 -4.94 19.40
N LEU A 5 -7.04 -5.24 18.52
CA LEU A 5 -7.52 -6.62 18.33
C LEU A 5 -6.45 -7.54 17.72
N TRP A 6 -5.59 -7.00 16.87
CA TRP A 6 -4.56 -7.78 16.18
C TRP A 6 -3.35 -8.10 17.07
N GLU A 7 -2.98 -7.17 17.95
CA GLU A 7 -1.99 -7.42 19.01
C GLU A 7 -2.48 -8.44 20.01
N LEU A 8 -3.76 -8.37 20.41
CA LEU A 8 -4.38 -9.35 21.31
C LEU A 8 -4.38 -10.77 20.71
N LYS A 9 -4.55 -10.88 19.39
CA LYS A 9 -4.62 -12.17 18.69
C LYS A 9 -3.25 -12.76 18.35
N SER A 10 -2.19 -11.97 18.28
CA SER A 10 -0.88 -12.48 17.89
C SER A 10 0.26 -11.63 18.46
N PRO A 11 0.95 -12.11 19.51
CA PRO A 11 1.99 -11.34 20.18
C PRO A 11 3.15 -11.00 19.23
N THR A 12 3.69 -9.80 19.42
CA THR A 12 4.72 -9.16 18.60
C THR A 12 5.97 -10.05 18.51
N THR A 13 6.27 -10.50 17.29
CA THR A 13 7.52 -11.20 16.99
C THR A 13 8.36 -10.33 16.07
N LEU A 14 9.55 -9.95 16.53
CA LEU A 14 10.55 -9.30 15.68
C LEU A 14 10.94 -10.28 14.57
N ARG A 15 10.67 -9.91 13.31
CA ARG A 15 11.08 -10.69 12.15
C ARG A 15 11.81 -9.77 11.18
N ARG A 16 12.93 -10.25 10.64
CA ARG A 16 13.59 -9.65 9.47
C ARG A 16 12.93 -10.25 8.23
N GLY A 17 11.96 -9.53 7.67
CA GLY A 17 11.31 -9.89 6.40
C GLY A 17 12.06 -9.32 5.20
N PHE A 18 11.33 -8.87 4.19
CA PHE A 18 11.88 -8.32 2.95
C PHE A 18 12.64 -6.98 3.10
N LEU A 19 12.27 -6.17 4.10
CA LEU A 19 13.03 -4.98 4.47
C LEU A 19 14.16 -5.39 5.44
N PRO A 20 15.43 -5.07 5.16
CA PRO A 20 16.57 -5.37 6.06
C PRO A 20 16.59 -4.46 7.30
N MET A 21 15.43 -4.26 7.91
CA MET A 21 15.20 -3.51 9.14
C MET A 21 14.28 -4.35 10.03
N ALA A 22 14.48 -4.29 11.35
CA ALA A 22 13.65 -5.01 12.30
C ALA A 22 12.28 -4.31 12.40
N THR A 23 11.31 -4.71 11.57
CA THR A 23 9.96 -4.15 11.59
C THR A 23 9.05 -4.96 12.52
N THR A 24 8.30 -4.26 13.36
CA THR A 24 7.14 -4.84 14.06
C THR A 24 5.94 -4.94 13.10
N ARG A 25 4.82 -5.57 13.51
CA ARG A 25 3.61 -5.61 12.66
C ARG A 25 2.97 -4.23 12.50
N GLY A 26 3.03 -3.38 13.53
CA GLY A 26 2.58 -1.99 13.44
C GLY A 26 3.34 -1.21 12.37
N ASP A 27 4.67 -1.38 12.33
CA ASP A 27 5.52 -0.73 11.34
C ASP A 27 5.18 -1.19 9.91
N ARG A 28 4.88 -2.48 9.71
CA ARG A 28 4.46 -3.02 8.40
C ARG A 28 3.13 -2.45 7.93
N LEU A 29 2.15 -2.28 8.84
CA LEU A 29 0.89 -1.64 8.50
C LEU A 29 1.10 -0.17 8.13
N PHE A 30 1.91 0.55 8.90
CA PHE A 30 2.21 1.95 8.62
C PHE A 30 2.92 2.12 7.27
N ILE A 31 3.97 1.34 7.01
CA ILE A 31 4.70 1.32 5.74
C ILE A 31 3.78 0.93 4.58
N GLY A 32 2.91 -0.07 4.79
CA GLY A 32 1.96 -0.50 3.77
C GLY A 32 0.93 0.57 3.42
N LEU A 33 0.41 1.30 4.41
CA LEU A 33 -0.51 2.41 4.20
C LEU A 33 0.19 3.59 3.51
N LEU A 34 1.42 3.90 3.92
CA LEU A 34 2.24 4.93 3.27
C LEU A 34 2.49 4.59 1.80
N ALA A 35 2.87 3.34 1.52
CA ALA A 35 3.08 2.85 0.16
C ALA A 35 1.79 2.90 -0.68
N ALA A 36 0.65 2.50 -0.11
CA ALA A 36 -0.66 2.61 -0.77
C ALA A 36 -1.03 4.07 -1.10
N ALA A 37 -0.74 5.01 -0.20
CA ALA A 37 -0.96 6.44 -0.45
C ALA A 37 -0.06 6.95 -1.59
N TYR A 38 1.23 6.62 -1.58
CA TYR A 38 2.15 7.01 -2.65
C TYR A 38 1.78 6.41 -4.01
N VAL A 39 1.33 5.16 -4.05
CA VAL A 39 0.87 4.52 -5.29
C VAL A 39 -0.35 5.23 -5.86
N ASN A 40 -1.33 5.58 -5.03
CA ASN A 40 -2.48 6.36 -5.50
C ASN A 40 -2.07 7.76 -5.98
N LEU A 41 -1.16 8.43 -5.26
CA LEU A 41 -0.68 9.76 -5.67
C LEU A 41 0.08 9.70 -7.01
N ALA A 42 0.94 8.69 -7.17
CA ALA A 42 1.67 8.44 -8.41
C ALA A 42 0.70 8.14 -9.57
N PHE A 43 -0.35 7.36 -9.31
CA PHE A 43 -1.40 7.10 -10.31
C PHE A 43 -2.10 8.39 -10.73
N VAL A 44 -2.50 9.26 -9.80
CA VAL A 44 -3.12 10.56 -10.14
C VAL A 44 -2.19 11.40 -11.02
N ALA A 45 -0.92 11.54 -10.63
CA ALA A 45 0.07 12.29 -11.41
C ALA A 45 0.31 11.69 -12.81
N PHE A 46 0.22 10.37 -12.95
CA PHE A 46 0.37 9.69 -14.24
C PHE A 46 -0.90 9.77 -15.09
N SER A 47 -2.08 9.72 -14.48
CA SER A 47 -3.38 9.86 -15.14
C SER A 47 -3.51 11.21 -15.83
N GLU A 48 -3.09 12.30 -15.19
CA GLU A 48 -3.06 13.64 -15.80
C GLU A 48 -2.19 13.66 -17.07
N LYS A 49 -1.00 13.03 -17.04
CA LYS A 49 -0.13 12.92 -18.23
C LYS A 49 -0.69 11.99 -19.30
N MET A 50 -1.36 10.90 -18.91
CA MET A 50 -1.95 9.96 -19.85
C MET A 50 -3.09 10.60 -20.66
N ILE A 51 -3.88 11.52 -20.08
CA ILE A 51 -4.88 12.28 -20.83
C ILE A 51 -4.22 13.06 -21.97
N GLY A 52 -3.12 13.77 -21.68
CA GLY A 52 -2.40 14.57 -22.67
C GLY A 52 -1.67 13.75 -23.74
N TRP A 53 -1.10 12.59 -23.39
CA TRP A 53 -0.35 11.74 -24.33
C TRP A 53 -1.23 10.82 -25.17
N PHE A 54 -2.33 10.31 -24.61
CA PHE A 54 -3.20 9.33 -25.28
C PHE A 54 -4.50 9.94 -25.81
N GLY A 55 -4.79 11.22 -25.55
CA GLY A 55 -6.01 11.87 -26.02
C GLY A 55 -7.28 11.18 -25.51
N LEU A 56 -7.23 10.66 -24.28
CA LEU A 56 -8.34 9.92 -23.68
C LEU A 56 -9.45 10.89 -23.26
N ASP A 57 -10.70 10.62 -23.67
CA ASP A 57 -11.90 11.41 -23.29
C ASP A 57 -12.25 11.28 -21.79
N SER A 58 -11.63 10.35 -21.05
CA SER A 58 -11.93 10.12 -19.64
C SER A 58 -10.71 9.60 -18.89
N GLU A 59 -10.61 9.97 -17.61
CA GLU A 59 -9.56 9.49 -16.71
C GLU A 59 -9.63 7.96 -16.54
N PRO A 60 -8.47 7.27 -16.50
CA PRO A 60 -8.43 5.85 -16.19
C PRO A 60 -9.00 5.60 -14.77
N SER A 61 -9.80 4.53 -14.65
CA SER A 61 -10.56 4.23 -13.44
C SER A 61 -9.70 4.12 -12.17
N ILE A 62 -10.07 4.89 -11.14
CA ILE A 62 -9.46 4.92 -9.80
C ILE A 62 -9.47 3.52 -9.14
N TRP A 63 -10.39 2.63 -9.55
CA TRP A 63 -10.45 1.27 -9.04
C TRP A 63 -9.17 0.46 -9.32
N ILE A 64 -8.44 0.78 -10.39
CA ILE A 64 -7.19 0.10 -10.74
C ILE A 64 -6.09 0.47 -9.73
N SER A 65 -5.95 1.77 -9.41
CA SER A 65 -4.97 2.24 -8.43
C SER A 65 -5.33 1.76 -7.02
N PHE A 66 -6.61 1.71 -6.70
CA PHE A 66 -7.10 1.17 -5.44
C PHE A 66 -6.76 -0.33 -5.30
N ALA A 67 -7.08 -1.15 -6.31
CA ALA A 67 -6.76 -2.57 -6.30
C ALA A 67 -5.25 -2.84 -6.20
N LEU A 68 -4.44 -2.08 -6.96
CA LEU A 68 -2.98 -2.14 -6.91
C LEU A 68 -2.46 -1.82 -5.50
N SER A 69 -2.97 -0.76 -4.88
CA SER A 69 -2.58 -0.31 -3.55
C SER A 69 -2.97 -1.30 -2.46
N MET A 70 -4.17 -1.87 -2.55
CA MET A 70 -4.65 -2.92 -1.64
C MET A 70 -3.83 -4.21 -1.78
N GLY A 71 -3.48 -4.59 -3.02
CA GLY A 71 -2.58 -5.72 -3.28
C GLY A 71 -1.19 -5.49 -2.70
N LEU A 72 -0.63 -4.28 -2.84
CA LEU A 72 0.67 -3.92 -2.28
C LEU A 72 0.65 -3.94 -0.75
N LEU A 73 -0.38 -3.37 -0.12
CA LEU A 73 -0.58 -3.42 1.32
C LEU A 73 -0.63 -4.87 1.83
N ALA A 74 -1.43 -5.73 1.19
CA ALA A 74 -1.53 -7.13 1.55
C ALA A 74 -0.18 -7.88 1.40
N LEU A 75 0.60 -7.54 0.37
CA LEU A 75 1.92 -8.12 0.14
C LEU A 75 2.93 -7.68 1.22
N ILE A 76 2.94 -6.39 1.59
CA ILE A 76 3.79 -5.84 2.66
C ILE A 76 3.44 -6.50 4.00
N LEU A 77 2.15 -6.67 4.29
CA LEU A 77 1.70 -7.35 5.50
C LEU A 77 2.06 -8.85 5.52
N ARG A 78 2.13 -9.51 4.35
CA ARG A 78 2.43 -10.95 4.23
C ARG A 78 3.93 -11.28 4.20
N LYS A 79 4.76 -10.39 3.62
CA LYS A 79 6.21 -10.62 3.40
C LYS A 79 7.13 -9.74 4.24
N GLY A 80 6.63 -8.65 4.84
CA GLY A 80 7.36 -7.91 5.87
C GLY A 80 7.57 -8.76 7.11
#